data_AF-A0A5C5VW73-F1
#
_entry.id   AF-A0A5C5VW73-F1
#
_cell.length_a   1.000
_cell.length_b   1.000
_cell.length_c   1.000
_cell.angle_alpha   90.00
_cell.angle_beta   90.00
_cell.angle_gamma   90.00
#
_symmetry.space_group_name_H-M   'P 1'
#
loop_
_entity.id
_entity.type
_entity.pdbx_description
1 polymer ?
#
loop_
_entity_poly.entity_id
_entity_poly.type
_entity_poly.pdbx_seq_one_letter_code
_entity_poly.pdbx_strand_id
1 'polypeptide(L)'
;MHIRALAVNRNRDYRGKYVSKAQLSALRRRLLAWYRRSARDLPWRRTGDAYRIWVSEVMLQQTQAATVVPYFERFISAFPTVEELARAPQQRVLKLWEGLGYYSRARNLHTAAALVVRQRCGRLPTSAADWQTLPGVGRYTAAAIASIAYGEPVAVLDGNVARVLARLLALGNPIDAPATRAALWEEAQRLLAPQAPGDFNQAMMELGARVCTPRNPSCGACPLRRHCLAAARGIADELPVKRARPAVPHVRAAAAAIECDGRYLLVRRPQRGLLAGLWQLPTVEVNQRAAARELREHVRSRLAYQIRVGPLVATIRHQFTHRLLDVSVYRCVCAHATHHSVDTRWLTPARFGSLPMSVLDRKLAACLV
;
A
#
# COMPACT_ATOMS: atom_id res chain seq x y z
N MET A 1 18.50 42.33 12.80
CA MET A 1 17.66 42.25 11.59
C MET A 1 16.61 41.16 11.79
N HIS A 2 15.49 41.52 12.42
CA HIS A 2 14.46 40.57 12.89
C HIS A 2 13.51 40.20 11.74
N ILE A 3 13.51 38.92 11.34
CA ILE A 3 12.51 38.37 10.41
C ILE A 3 11.19 38.29 11.18
N ARG A 4 10.29 39.25 10.93
CA ARG A 4 8.89 39.17 11.37
C ARG A 4 8.24 37.95 10.71
N ALA A 5 7.94 36.95 11.53
CA ALA A 5 6.96 35.92 11.21
C ALA A 5 5.63 36.64 10.92
N LEU A 6 5.29 36.82 9.64
CA LEU A 6 3.96 37.23 9.24
C LEU A 6 3.01 36.11 9.66
N ALA A 7 2.28 36.36 10.74
CA ALA A 7 1.14 35.58 11.16
C ALA A 7 0.22 35.39 9.95
N VAL A 8 0.26 34.20 9.37
CA VAL A 8 -0.72 33.77 8.37
C VAL A 8 -2.05 33.79 9.09
N ASN A 9 -2.84 34.78 8.72
CA ASN A 9 -4.15 35.11 9.25
C ASN A 9 -4.97 33.84 9.53
N ARG A 10 -5.03 33.43 10.81
CA ARG A 10 -5.84 32.32 11.32
C ARG A 10 -7.32 32.75 11.25
N ASN A 11 -7.91 32.78 10.05
CA ASN A 11 -9.36 32.82 9.76
C ASN A 11 -9.73 33.41 8.39
N ARG A 12 -8.79 33.81 7.52
CA ARG A 12 -9.16 34.23 6.16
C ARG A 12 -9.36 33.03 5.24
N ASP A 13 -10.60 32.54 5.25
CA ASP A 13 -11.38 32.20 4.06
C ASP A 13 -10.53 31.67 2.88
N TYR A 14 -10.08 30.41 2.97
CA TYR A 14 -9.38 29.67 1.90
C TYR A 14 -10.26 29.39 0.67
N ARG A 15 -11.51 29.86 0.68
CA ARG A 15 -12.48 29.70 -0.40
C ARG A 15 -12.09 30.54 -1.61
N GLY A 16 -11.36 29.94 -2.54
CA GLY A 16 -11.59 30.06 -3.98
C GLY A 16 -11.61 31.44 -4.66
N LYS A 17 -11.30 32.55 -3.99
CA LYS A 17 -11.57 33.91 -4.50
C LYS A 17 -10.67 34.40 -5.66
N TYR A 18 -9.75 33.60 -6.19
CA TYR A 18 -8.71 34.14 -7.10
C TYR A 18 -8.44 33.36 -8.39
N VAL A 19 -9.24 32.35 -8.75
CA VAL A 19 -9.11 31.68 -10.06
C VAL A 19 -10.40 31.85 -10.84
N SER A 20 -10.43 32.82 -11.74
CA SER A 20 -11.53 33.00 -12.71
C SER A 20 -11.79 31.71 -13.50
N LYS A 21 -13.01 31.57 -14.04
CA LYS A 21 -13.37 30.43 -14.91
C LYS A 21 -12.39 30.26 -16.07
N ALA A 22 -11.89 31.37 -16.63
CA ALA A 22 -10.89 31.39 -17.68
C ALA A 22 -9.54 30.82 -17.21
N GLN A 23 -9.04 31.24 -16.03
CA GLN A 23 -7.80 30.72 -15.45
C GLN A 23 -7.93 29.23 -15.10
N LEU A 24 -9.07 28.78 -14.60
CA LEU A 24 -9.33 27.37 -14.30
C LEU A 24 -9.33 26.51 -15.58
N SER A 25 -9.98 27.00 -16.64
CA SER A 25 -9.95 26.36 -17.95
C SER A 25 -8.53 26.29 -18.52
N ALA A 26 -7.76 27.37 -18.42
CA ALA A 26 -6.35 27.39 -18.85
C ALA A 26 -5.48 26.40 -18.05
N LEU A 27 -5.67 26.30 -16.73
CA LEU A 27 -4.98 25.36 -15.87
C LEU A 27 -5.25 23.91 -16.30
N ARG A 28 -6.53 23.55 -16.46
CA ARG A 28 -6.96 22.21 -16.91
C ARG A 28 -6.35 21.85 -18.26
N ARG A 29 -6.43 22.75 -19.25
CA ARG A 29 -5.86 22.54 -20.59
C ARG A 29 -4.35 22.33 -20.55
N ARG A 30 -3.61 23.12 -19.77
CA ARG A 30 -2.15 23.01 -19.66
C ARG A 30 -1.72 21.70 -19.00
N LEU A 31 -2.43 21.28 -17.94
CA LEU A 31 -2.13 20.02 -17.27
C LEU A 31 -2.38 18.81 -18.19
N LEU A 32 -3.53 18.77 -18.86
CA LEU A 32 -3.90 17.69 -19.78
C LEU A 32 -2.96 17.65 -21.00
N ALA A 33 -2.58 18.81 -21.56
CA ALA A 33 -1.61 18.88 -22.65
C ALA A 33 -0.22 18.39 -22.24
N TRP A 34 0.21 18.71 -21.01
CA TRP A 34 1.46 18.17 -20.47
C TRP A 34 1.39 16.66 -20.25
N TYR A 35 0.28 16.16 -19.70
CA TYR A 35 0.09 14.73 -19.43
C TYR A 35 0.14 13.90 -20.71
N ARG A 36 -0.56 14.31 -21.77
CA ARG A 36 -0.52 13.62 -23.08
C ARG A 36 0.88 13.44 -23.65
N ARG A 37 1.82 14.36 -23.36
CA ARG A 37 3.21 14.28 -23.83
C ARG A 37 4.16 13.58 -22.85
N SER A 38 3.80 13.51 -21.57
CA SER A 38 4.73 13.17 -20.49
C SER A 38 4.32 11.94 -19.69
N ALA A 39 3.12 11.41 -19.92
CA ALA A 39 2.61 10.22 -19.23
C ALA A 39 3.57 9.06 -19.43
N ARG A 40 3.99 8.43 -18.32
CA ARG A 40 4.68 7.14 -18.41
C ARG A 40 3.77 6.12 -19.05
N ASP A 41 4.35 5.35 -19.95
CA ASP A 41 3.77 4.15 -20.50
C ASP A 41 3.77 3.06 -19.42
N LEU A 42 2.58 2.68 -18.95
CA LEU A 42 2.37 1.72 -17.87
C LEU A 42 1.31 0.71 -18.33
N PRO A 43 1.44 -0.59 -18.02
CA PRO A 43 0.53 -1.61 -18.55
C PRO A 43 -0.95 -1.33 -18.30
N TRP A 44 -1.30 -0.82 -17.11
CA TRP A 44 -2.67 -0.48 -16.73
C TRP A 44 -3.20 0.83 -17.33
N ARG A 45 -2.37 1.60 -18.05
CA ARG A 45 -2.80 2.79 -18.81
C ARG A 45 -3.13 2.49 -20.27
N ARG A 46 -2.82 1.27 -20.74
CA ARG A 46 -3.08 0.83 -22.13
C ARG A 46 -4.47 0.20 -22.29
N THR A 47 -5.34 0.35 -21.29
CA THR A 47 -6.64 -0.33 -21.23
C THR A 47 -7.67 0.54 -20.52
N GLY A 48 -8.93 0.43 -20.94
CA GLY A 48 -10.09 0.97 -20.22
C GLY A 48 -10.79 -0.06 -19.31
N ASP A 49 -10.23 -1.27 -19.19
CA ASP A 49 -10.82 -2.35 -18.41
C ASP A 49 -10.77 -2.06 -16.90
N ALA A 50 -11.95 -1.90 -16.30
CA ALA A 50 -12.13 -1.60 -14.88
C ALA A 50 -11.51 -2.67 -13.96
N TYR A 51 -11.47 -3.95 -14.35
CA TYR A 51 -10.83 -5.01 -13.56
C TYR A 51 -9.32 -4.77 -13.46
N ARG A 52 -8.69 -4.54 -14.62
CA ARG A 52 -7.25 -4.27 -14.70
C ARG A 52 -6.87 -2.98 -13.98
N ILE A 53 -7.65 -1.92 -14.18
CA ILE A 53 -7.46 -0.65 -13.46
C ILE A 53 -7.58 -0.88 -11.96
N TRP A 54 -8.62 -1.57 -11.49
CA TRP A 54 -8.81 -1.87 -10.08
C TRP A 54 -7.63 -2.64 -9.46
N VAL A 55 -7.17 -3.71 -10.11
CA VAL A 55 -6.00 -4.47 -9.65
C VAL A 55 -4.77 -3.55 -9.53
N SER A 56 -4.52 -2.71 -10.54
CA SER A 56 -3.37 -1.80 -10.52
C SER A 56 -3.46 -0.76 -9.41
N GLU A 57 -4.64 -0.17 -9.19
CA GLU A 57 -4.89 0.82 -8.15
C GLU A 57 -4.70 0.23 -6.76
N VAL A 58 -5.12 -1.02 -6.54
CA VAL A 58 -4.86 -1.72 -5.27
C VAL A 58 -3.35 -1.99 -5.10
N MET A 59 -2.65 -2.41 -6.15
CA MET A 59 -1.20 -2.65 -6.09
C MET A 59 -0.39 -1.36 -5.86
N LEU A 60 -0.84 -0.22 -6.39
CA LEU A 60 -0.16 1.08 -6.25
C LEU A 60 -0.30 1.71 -4.86
N GLN A 61 -1.20 1.21 -4.01
CA GLN A 61 -1.32 1.67 -2.64
C GLN A 61 0.01 1.48 -1.88
N GLN A 62 0.66 2.60 -1.54
CA GLN A 62 1.95 2.60 -0.83
C GLN A 62 3.06 1.80 -1.53
N THR A 63 2.97 1.62 -2.84
CA THR A 63 3.97 0.88 -3.64
C THR A 63 4.31 1.69 -4.90
N GLN A 64 5.59 1.74 -5.27
CA GLN A 64 6.02 2.50 -6.44
C GLN A 64 5.62 1.79 -7.75
N ALA A 65 5.25 2.57 -8.76
CA ALA A 65 4.82 2.02 -10.06
C ALA A 65 5.85 1.07 -10.68
N ALA A 66 7.14 1.40 -10.64
CA ALA A 66 8.20 0.54 -11.18
C ALA A 66 8.25 -0.84 -10.50
N THR A 67 7.99 -0.91 -9.19
CA THR A 67 7.86 -2.18 -8.46
C THR A 67 6.58 -2.91 -8.87
N VAL A 68 5.48 -2.20 -9.12
CA VAL A 68 4.18 -2.81 -9.44
C VAL A 68 4.14 -3.44 -10.83
N VAL A 69 4.79 -2.86 -11.84
CA VAL A 69 4.76 -3.35 -13.24
C VAL A 69 4.91 -4.88 -13.37
N PRO A 70 6.00 -5.51 -12.90
CA PRO A 70 6.17 -6.95 -13.07
C PRO A 70 5.18 -7.78 -12.24
N TYR A 71 4.65 -7.23 -11.14
CA TYR A 71 3.62 -7.91 -10.34
C TYR A 71 2.26 -7.88 -11.04
N PHE A 72 1.89 -6.73 -11.58
CA PHE A 72 0.66 -6.54 -12.32
C PHE A 72 0.60 -7.48 -13.53
N GLU A 73 1.68 -7.55 -14.33
CA GLU A 73 1.73 -8.39 -15.52
C GLU A 73 1.54 -9.88 -15.18
N ARG A 74 2.28 -10.41 -14.19
CA ARG A 74 2.12 -11.79 -13.75
C ARG A 74 0.73 -12.06 -13.13
N PHE A 75 0.19 -11.10 -12.39
CA PHE A 75 -1.10 -11.26 -11.72
C PHE A 75 -2.25 -11.29 -12.72
N ILE A 76 -2.27 -10.36 -13.69
CA ILE A 76 -3.27 -10.33 -14.76
C ILE A 76 -3.11 -11.51 -15.71
N SER A 77 -1.89 -11.99 -15.96
CA SER A 77 -1.69 -13.22 -16.72
C SER A 77 -2.26 -14.45 -16.00
N ALA A 78 -2.13 -14.52 -14.68
CA ALA A 78 -2.65 -15.63 -13.88
C ALA A 78 -4.15 -15.54 -13.58
N PHE A 79 -4.70 -14.33 -13.54
CA PHE A 79 -6.10 -14.01 -13.29
C PHE A 79 -6.54 -12.92 -14.29
N PRO A 80 -6.89 -13.27 -15.54
CA PRO A 80 -7.28 -12.29 -16.56
C PRO A 80 -8.63 -11.63 -16.29
N THR A 81 -9.52 -12.28 -15.49
CA THR A 81 -10.85 -11.77 -15.17
C THR A 81 -11.15 -11.78 -13.66
N VAL A 82 -12.20 -11.06 -13.26
CA VAL A 82 -12.66 -11.04 -11.87
C VAL A 82 -13.16 -12.41 -11.41
N GLU A 83 -13.76 -13.20 -12.30
CA GLU A 83 -14.22 -14.57 -12.04
C GLU A 83 -13.06 -15.52 -11.74
N GLU A 84 -11.98 -15.42 -12.52
CA GLU A 84 -10.78 -16.23 -12.28
C GLU A 84 -10.11 -15.88 -10.96
N LEU A 85 -10.01 -14.59 -10.65
CA LEU A 85 -9.51 -14.14 -9.35
C LEU A 85 -10.41 -14.65 -8.21
N ALA A 86 -11.73 -14.54 -8.33
CA ALA A 86 -12.69 -14.94 -7.31
C ALA A 86 -12.68 -16.46 -7.03
N ARG A 87 -12.43 -17.28 -8.05
CA ARG A 87 -12.36 -18.76 -7.93
C ARG A 87 -11.02 -19.24 -7.38
N ALA A 88 -9.98 -18.41 -7.46
CA ALA A 88 -8.62 -18.81 -7.09
C ALA A 88 -8.51 -19.15 -5.58
N PRO A 89 -7.73 -20.17 -5.20
CA PRO A 89 -7.40 -20.37 -3.80
C PRO A 89 -6.66 -19.13 -3.26
N GLN A 90 -7.07 -18.63 -2.08
CA GLN A 90 -6.44 -17.44 -1.46
C GLN A 90 -4.91 -17.55 -1.38
N GLN A 91 -4.37 -18.76 -1.17
CA GLN A 91 -2.93 -19.01 -1.12
C GLN A 91 -2.23 -18.72 -2.45
N ARG A 92 -2.87 -19.00 -3.60
CA ARG A 92 -2.34 -18.66 -4.93
C ARG A 92 -2.31 -17.15 -5.13
N VAL A 93 -3.35 -16.44 -4.69
CA VAL A 93 -3.41 -14.97 -4.72
C VAL A 93 -2.29 -14.36 -3.86
N LEU A 94 -2.13 -14.83 -2.62
CA LEU A 94 -1.06 -14.37 -1.72
C LEU A 94 0.33 -14.68 -2.28
N LYS A 95 0.50 -15.80 -2.99
CA LYS A 95 1.76 -16.18 -3.60
C LYS A 95 2.15 -15.26 -4.75
N LEU A 96 1.20 -14.89 -5.61
CA LEU A 96 1.43 -13.91 -6.68
C LEU A 96 1.66 -12.49 -6.13
N TRP A 97 1.13 -12.19 -4.93
CA TRP A 97 1.35 -10.93 -4.21
C TRP A 97 2.66 -10.88 -3.40
N GLU A 98 3.38 -12.00 -3.30
CA GLU A 98 4.53 -12.15 -2.42
C GLU A 98 5.64 -11.13 -2.70
N GLY A 99 6.03 -10.37 -1.67
CA GLY A 99 7.04 -9.32 -1.76
C GLY A 99 6.48 -7.92 -1.99
N LEU A 100 5.22 -7.77 -2.43
CA LEU A 100 4.60 -6.46 -2.64
C LEU A 100 4.19 -5.75 -1.33
N GLY A 101 4.15 -6.49 -0.22
CA GLY A 101 3.80 -5.96 1.10
C GLY A 101 2.31 -5.61 1.25
N TYR A 102 1.92 -5.22 2.47
CA TYR A 102 0.53 -4.86 2.81
C TYR A 102 -0.49 -5.90 2.33
N TYR A 103 -0.31 -7.16 2.74
CA TYR A 103 -1.09 -8.32 2.26
C TYR A 103 -2.59 -8.28 2.54
N SER A 104 -3.06 -7.40 3.43
CA SER A 104 -4.49 -7.11 3.56
C SER A 104 -5.10 -6.60 2.25
N ARG A 105 -4.32 -5.92 1.40
CA ARG A 105 -4.76 -5.49 0.07
C ARG A 105 -5.13 -6.66 -0.83
N ALA A 106 -4.26 -7.66 -0.93
CA ALA A 106 -4.50 -8.87 -1.72
C ALA A 106 -5.74 -9.62 -1.23
N ARG A 107 -5.88 -9.73 0.09
CA ARG A 107 -7.01 -10.42 0.72
C ARG A 107 -8.32 -9.67 0.49
N ASN A 108 -8.33 -8.36 0.69
CA ASN A 108 -9.52 -7.54 0.45
C ASN A 108 -9.91 -7.53 -1.03
N LEU A 109 -8.94 -7.43 -1.94
CA LEU A 109 -9.15 -7.55 -3.39
C LEU A 109 -9.81 -8.90 -3.73
N HIS A 110 -9.29 -10.00 -3.18
CA HIS A 110 -9.86 -11.34 -3.38
C HIS A 110 -11.28 -11.47 -2.81
N THR A 111 -11.52 -10.99 -1.59
CA THR A 111 -12.85 -10.97 -0.97
C THR A 111 -13.84 -10.12 -1.77
N ALA A 112 -13.41 -8.94 -2.23
CA ALA A 112 -14.22 -8.07 -3.07
C ALA A 112 -14.53 -8.71 -4.43
N ALA A 113 -13.59 -9.42 -5.05
CA ALA A 113 -13.81 -10.12 -6.31
C ALA A 113 -14.87 -11.23 -6.14
N ALA A 114 -14.78 -12.01 -5.06
CA ALA A 114 -15.79 -13.01 -4.72
C ALA A 114 -17.17 -12.39 -4.48
N LEU A 115 -17.24 -11.21 -3.84
CA LEU A 115 -18.50 -10.48 -3.66
C LEU A 115 -19.09 -9.99 -4.99
N VAL A 116 -18.28 -9.42 -5.88
CA VAL A 116 -18.72 -9.00 -7.22
C VAL A 116 -19.30 -10.18 -7.99
N VAL A 117 -18.62 -11.31 -8.01
CA VAL A 117 -19.10 -12.50 -8.74
C VAL A 117 -20.41 -13.01 -8.14
N ARG A 118 -20.49 -13.12 -6.81
CA ARG A 118 -21.65 -13.68 -6.13
C ARG A 118 -22.88 -12.76 -6.13
N GLN A 119 -22.69 -11.46 -5.96
CA GLN A 119 -23.79 -10.50 -5.74
C GLN A 119 -24.11 -9.66 -6.96
N ARG A 120 -23.17 -9.54 -7.90
CA ARG A 120 -23.33 -8.71 -9.12
C ARG A 120 -23.13 -9.53 -10.40
N CYS A 121 -23.11 -10.86 -10.31
CA CYS A 121 -22.93 -11.77 -11.46
C CYS A 121 -21.71 -11.40 -12.32
N GLY A 122 -20.59 -11.02 -11.69
CA GLY A 122 -19.35 -10.61 -12.38
C GLY A 122 -19.34 -9.15 -12.86
N ARG A 123 -20.47 -8.43 -12.80
CA ARG A 123 -20.54 -7.03 -13.24
C ARG A 123 -19.87 -6.10 -12.22
N LEU A 124 -18.79 -5.46 -12.64
CA LEU A 124 -18.09 -4.48 -11.82
C LEU A 124 -18.94 -3.22 -11.59
N PRO A 125 -18.81 -2.56 -10.42
CA PRO A 125 -19.39 -1.26 -10.19
C PRO A 125 -18.97 -0.23 -11.23
N THR A 126 -19.86 0.71 -11.55
CA THR A 126 -19.57 1.81 -12.49
C THR A 126 -19.44 3.17 -11.80
N SER A 127 -19.96 3.30 -10.57
CA SER A 127 -19.89 4.53 -9.78
C SER A 127 -18.93 4.41 -8.60
N ALA A 128 -18.31 5.51 -8.21
CA ALA A 128 -17.42 5.60 -7.06
C ALA A 128 -18.18 5.28 -5.75
N ALA A 129 -19.46 5.60 -5.67
CA ALA A 129 -20.30 5.23 -4.53
C ALA A 129 -20.39 3.70 -4.39
N ASP A 130 -20.70 3.00 -5.47
CA ASP A 130 -20.80 1.54 -5.46
C ASP A 130 -19.44 0.87 -5.21
N TRP A 131 -18.37 1.38 -5.83
CA TRP A 131 -17.01 0.89 -5.59
C TRP A 131 -16.64 0.94 -4.10
N GLN A 132 -17.01 2.00 -3.38
CA GLN A 132 -16.70 2.14 -1.94
C GLN A 132 -17.40 1.12 -1.05
N THR A 133 -18.42 0.43 -1.54
CA THR A 133 -19.08 -0.65 -0.78
C THR A 133 -18.22 -1.92 -0.70
N LEU A 134 -17.21 -2.05 -1.57
CA LEU A 134 -16.37 -3.25 -1.65
C LEU A 134 -15.22 -3.22 -0.62
N PRO A 135 -14.87 -4.38 -0.02
CA PRO A 135 -13.75 -4.50 0.91
C PRO A 135 -12.44 -3.97 0.35
N GLY A 136 -11.76 -3.09 1.11
CA GLY A 136 -10.47 -2.52 0.73
C GLY A 136 -10.52 -1.43 -0.35
N VAL A 137 -11.72 -1.05 -0.80
CA VAL A 137 -11.91 0.05 -1.75
C VAL A 137 -12.30 1.31 -0.98
N GLY A 138 -11.33 2.16 -0.69
CA GLY A 138 -11.57 3.46 -0.07
C GLY A 138 -11.93 4.55 -1.09
N ARG A 139 -12.26 5.76 -0.59
CA ARG A 139 -12.63 6.93 -1.41
C ARG A 139 -11.69 7.21 -2.60
N TYR A 140 -10.37 7.11 -2.37
CA TYR A 140 -9.37 7.28 -3.43
C TYR A 140 -9.51 6.23 -4.54
N THR A 141 -9.43 4.95 -4.17
CA THR A 141 -9.48 3.83 -5.12
C THR A 141 -10.76 3.84 -5.92
N ALA A 142 -11.90 4.10 -5.27
CA ALA A 142 -13.19 4.20 -5.93
C ALA A 142 -13.25 5.34 -6.95
N ALA A 143 -12.80 6.55 -6.57
CA ALA A 143 -12.77 7.68 -7.50
C ALA A 143 -11.78 7.46 -8.64
N ALA A 144 -10.64 6.81 -8.38
CA ALA A 144 -9.67 6.46 -9.42
C ALA A 144 -10.28 5.52 -10.46
N ILE A 145 -10.87 4.40 -10.02
CA ILE A 145 -11.49 3.45 -10.95
C ILE A 145 -12.65 4.09 -11.71
N ALA A 146 -13.56 4.76 -11.01
CA ALA A 146 -14.76 5.31 -11.63
C ALA A 146 -14.44 6.42 -12.65
N SER A 147 -13.48 7.30 -12.34
CA SER A 147 -13.07 8.36 -13.26
C SER A 147 -12.26 7.84 -14.46
N ILE A 148 -11.41 6.82 -14.27
CA ILE A 148 -10.55 6.28 -15.33
C ILE A 148 -11.33 5.34 -16.25
N ALA A 149 -12.08 4.39 -15.70
CA ALA A 149 -12.78 3.36 -16.47
C ALA A 149 -14.14 3.82 -17.01
N TYR A 150 -14.84 4.69 -16.26
CA TYR A 150 -16.23 5.06 -16.55
C TYR A 150 -16.45 6.55 -16.77
N GLY A 151 -15.39 7.37 -16.69
CA GLY A 151 -15.49 8.81 -16.91
C GLY A 151 -16.32 9.56 -15.87
N GLU A 152 -16.56 8.98 -14.69
CA GLU A 152 -17.31 9.67 -13.64
C GLU A 152 -16.52 10.91 -13.18
N PRO A 153 -17.15 12.10 -13.09
CA PRO A 153 -16.47 13.35 -12.74
C PRO A 153 -16.22 13.47 -11.23
N VAL A 154 -15.45 12.52 -10.68
CA VAL A 154 -15.02 12.46 -9.28
C VAL A 154 -13.50 12.59 -9.18
N ALA A 155 -13.03 13.51 -8.34
CA ALA A 155 -11.60 13.75 -8.18
C ALA A 155 -10.93 12.69 -7.30
N VAL A 156 -9.62 12.51 -7.46
CA VAL A 156 -8.78 11.69 -6.57
C VAL A 156 -7.92 12.54 -5.65
N LEU A 157 -7.56 12.00 -4.48
CA LEU A 157 -6.62 12.63 -3.56
C LEU A 157 -5.69 11.61 -2.88
N ASP A 158 -4.63 11.21 -3.57
CA ASP A 158 -3.53 10.45 -2.98
C ASP A 158 -2.49 11.39 -2.30
N GLY A 159 -1.34 10.85 -1.91
CA GLY A 159 -0.25 11.65 -1.35
C GLY A 159 0.43 12.58 -2.38
N ASN A 160 0.37 12.25 -3.67
CA ASN A 160 0.93 13.06 -4.74
C ASN A 160 0.05 14.27 -5.03
N VAL A 161 -1.24 14.05 -5.27
CA VAL A 161 -2.23 15.10 -5.50
C VAL A 161 -2.30 16.02 -4.28
N ALA A 162 -2.36 15.47 -3.07
CA ALA A 162 -2.40 16.30 -1.86
C ALA A 162 -1.18 17.22 -1.75
N ARG A 163 0.04 16.73 -2.06
CA ARG A 163 1.25 17.56 -2.09
C ARG A 163 1.19 18.64 -3.16
N VAL A 164 0.74 18.30 -4.37
CA VAL A 164 0.57 19.27 -5.46
C VAL A 164 -0.37 20.38 -5.01
N LEU A 165 -1.55 20.04 -4.49
CA LEU A 165 -2.54 21.00 -4.01
C LEU A 165 -2.03 21.85 -2.84
N ALA A 166 -1.35 21.23 -1.87
CA ALA A 166 -0.75 21.96 -0.76
C ALA A 166 0.25 23.01 -1.22
N ARG A 167 1.06 22.72 -2.24
CA ARG A 167 2.00 23.67 -2.84
C ARG A 167 1.30 24.72 -3.71
N LEU A 168 0.32 24.31 -4.52
CA LEU A 168 -0.47 25.24 -5.34
C LEU A 168 -1.11 26.33 -4.48
N LEU A 169 -1.65 25.94 -3.33
CA LEU A 169 -2.33 26.82 -2.39
C LEU A 169 -1.44 27.39 -1.27
N ALA A 170 -0.16 27.00 -1.23
CA ALA A 170 0.77 27.34 -0.14
C ALA A 170 0.20 27.05 1.27
N LEU A 171 -0.36 25.85 1.46
CA LEU A 171 -0.97 25.42 2.73
C LEU A 171 0.08 25.18 3.81
N GLY A 172 0.07 26.01 4.86
CA GLY A 172 0.91 25.82 6.06
C GLY A 172 0.34 24.83 7.08
N ASN A 173 -0.93 24.43 6.96
CA ASN A 173 -1.54 23.47 7.87
C ASN A 173 -1.05 22.04 7.58
N PRO A 174 -0.93 21.17 8.61
CA PRO A 174 -0.53 19.77 8.40
C PRO A 174 -1.47 19.04 7.44
N ILE A 175 -0.90 18.49 6.36
CA ILE A 175 -1.65 17.87 5.27
C ILE A 175 -2.44 16.63 5.68
N ASP A 176 -2.02 16.01 6.78
CA ASP A 176 -2.61 14.82 7.37
C ASP A 176 -3.59 15.13 8.52
N ALA A 177 -3.85 16.41 8.81
CA ALA A 177 -4.94 16.81 9.69
C ALA A 177 -6.31 16.56 9.01
N PRO A 178 -7.35 16.05 9.72
CA PRO A 178 -8.64 15.74 9.12
C PRO A 178 -9.29 16.91 8.38
N ALA A 179 -9.29 18.11 8.97
CA ALA A 179 -9.86 19.30 8.36
C ALA A 179 -9.11 19.71 7.07
N THR A 180 -7.77 19.67 7.08
CA THR A 180 -6.95 19.96 5.89
C THR A 180 -7.17 18.91 4.81
N ARG A 181 -7.29 17.63 5.19
CA ARG A 181 -7.59 16.54 4.26
C ARG A 181 -8.96 16.74 3.59
N ALA A 182 -9.98 17.16 4.34
CA ALA A 182 -11.31 17.45 3.80
C ALA A 182 -11.29 18.62 2.81
N ALA A 183 -10.65 19.74 3.17
CA ALA A 183 -10.50 20.90 2.28
C ALA A 183 -9.75 20.54 0.98
N LEU A 184 -8.74 19.67 1.07
CA LEU A 184 -8.01 19.20 -0.12
C LEU A 184 -8.86 18.33 -1.04
N TRP A 185 -9.80 17.56 -0.51
CA TRP A 185 -10.76 16.81 -1.33
C TRP A 185 -11.71 17.73 -2.09
N GLU A 186 -12.22 18.76 -1.41
CA GLU A 186 -13.07 19.79 -2.03
C GLU A 186 -12.31 20.52 -3.14
N GLU A 187 -11.06 20.90 -2.88
CA GLU A 187 -10.22 21.56 -3.88
C GLU A 187 -9.91 20.65 -5.08
N ALA A 188 -9.60 19.36 -4.83
CA ALA A 188 -9.41 18.40 -5.91
C ALA A 188 -10.65 18.32 -6.82
N GLN A 189 -11.84 18.26 -6.22
CA GLN A 189 -13.10 18.25 -6.95
C GLN A 189 -13.34 19.55 -7.73
N ARG A 190 -13.04 20.70 -7.12
CA ARG A 190 -13.17 22.01 -7.77
C ARG A 190 -12.26 22.14 -9.00
N LEU A 191 -11.04 21.62 -8.92
CA LEU A 191 -10.05 21.71 -10.00
C LEU A 191 -10.29 20.71 -11.14
N LEU A 192 -10.92 19.57 -10.85
CA LEU A 192 -11.17 18.47 -11.80
C LEU A 192 -11.69 18.97 -13.15
N ALA A 193 -11.17 18.44 -14.26
CA ALA A 193 -11.74 18.67 -15.58
C ALA A 193 -12.90 17.68 -15.82
N PRO A 194 -14.17 18.11 -15.78
CA PRO A 194 -15.31 17.19 -15.85
C PRO A 194 -15.44 16.46 -17.19
N GLN A 195 -14.89 17.02 -18.27
CA GLN A 195 -14.92 16.41 -19.61
C GLN A 195 -13.84 15.33 -19.80
N ALA A 196 -12.87 15.22 -18.89
CA ALA A 196 -11.79 14.24 -18.95
C ALA A 196 -11.30 13.90 -17.53
N PRO A 197 -12.17 13.39 -16.64
CA PRO A 197 -11.85 13.29 -15.22
C PRO A 197 -10.76 12.25 -14.95
N GLY A 198 -10.79 11.10 -15.64
CA GLY A 198 -9.75 10.07 -15.55
C GLY A 198 -8.37 10.60 -15.94
N ASP A 199 -8.24 11.23 -17.11
CA ASP A 199 -6.99 11.84 -17.55
C ASP A 199 -6.51 12.96 -16.63
N PHE A 200 -7.43 13.79 -16.13
CA PHE A 200 -7.07 14.86 -15.20
C PHE A 200 -6.55 14.31 -13.87
N ASN A 201 -7.21 13.30 -13.31
CA ASN A 201 -6.79 12.62 -12.09
C ASN A 201 -5.41 11.98 -12.27
N GLN A 202 -5.21 11.25 -13.38
CA GLN A 202 -3.92 10.66 -13.70
C GLN A 202 -2.84 11.73 -13.92
N ALA A 203 -3.16 12.85 -14.55
CA ALA A 203 -2.24 13.97 -14.74
C ALA A 203 -1.80 14.59 -13.42
N MET A 204 -2.71 14.77 -12.47
CA MET A 204 -2.38 15.26 -11.12
C MET A 204 -1.46 14.29 -10.38
N MET A 205 -1.75 12.98 -10.45
CA MET A 205 -0.89 11.94 -9.86
C MET A 205 0.50 11.91 -10.51
N GLU A 206 0.56 11.95 -11.84
CA GLU A 206 1.80 11.96 -12.62
C GLU A 206 2.64 13.20 -12.33
N LEU A 207 2.00 14.37 -12.23
CA LEU A 207 2.67 15.63 -11.89
C LEU A 207 3.34 15.54 -10.52
N GLY A 208 2.61 15.04 -9.51
CA GLY A 208 3.18 14.84 -8.19
C GLY A 208 4.31 13.81 -8.20
N ALA A 209 4.18 12.73 -8.97
CA ALA A 209 5.17 11.67 -9.04
C ALA A 209 6.49 12.09 -9.71
N ARG A 210 6.43 12.95 -10.76
CA ARG A 210 7.60 13.21 -11.62
C ARG A 210 8.15 14.64 -11.58
N VAL A 211 7.34 15.62 -11.23
CA VAL A 211 7.72 17.04 -11.33
C VAL A 211 7.63 17.72 -9.97
N CYS A 212 6.47 17.62 -9.33
CA CYS A 212 6.23 18.16 -7.99
C CYS A 212 6.63 17.11 -6.95
N THR A 213 7.89 16.67 -6.98
CA THR A 213 8.45 15.61 -6.13
C THR A 213 8.60 16.05 -4.66
N PRO A 214 8.67 15.13 -3.68
CA PRO A 214 8.77 15.50 -2.27
C PRO A 214 9.97 16.42 -1.93
N ARG A 215 11.10 16.23 -2.61
CA ARG A 215 12.30 17.05 -2.49
C ARG A 215 12.72 17.52 -3.88
N ASN A 216 13.27 18.72 -3.97
CA ASN A 216 13.78 19.36 -5.18
C ASN A 216 12.78 19.29 -6.35
N PRO A 217 11.55 19.80 -6.20
CA PRO A 217 10.57 19.78 -7.27
C PRO A 217 11.07 20.59 -8.47
N SER A 218 10.88 20.04 -9.68
CA SER A 218 11.28 20.68 -10.94
C SER A 218 10.30 21.78 -11.33
N CYS A 219 10.17 22.82 -10.50
CA CYS A 219 9.21 23.90 -10.65
C CYS A 219 9.30 24.59 -12.02
N GLY A 220 10.51 24.71 -12.61
CA GLY A 220 10.71 25.27 -13.94
C GLY A 220 9.99 24.49 -15.06
N ALA A 221 9.90 23.16 -14.93
CA ALA A 221 9.22 22.28 -15.88
C ALA A 221 7.72 22.08 -15.55
N CYS A 222 7.22 22.66 -14.46
CA CYS A 222 5.86 22.42 -13.99
C CYS A 222 4.81 23.15 -14.86
N PRO A 223 3.83 22.44 -15.46
CA PRO A 223 2.77 23.06 -16.25
C PRO A 223 1.89 24.00 -15.41
N LEU A 224 1.88 23.83 -14.08
CA LEU A 224 1.10 24.62 -13.14
C LEU A 224 1.88 25.76 -12.49
N ARG A 225 3.17 25.96 -12.82
CA ARG A 225 4.05 26.94 -12.14
C ARG A 225 3.43 28.34 -12.01
N ARG A 226 2.81 28.85 -13.07
CA ARG A 226 2.20 30.19 -13.10
C ARG A 226 1.03 30.38 -12.12
N HIS A 227 0.46 29.29 -11.63
CA HIS A 227 -0.66 29.29 -10.68
C HIS A 227 -0.26 28.77 -9.29
N CYS A 228 1.04 28.51 -9.06
CA CYS A 228 1.53 27.89 -7.84
C CYS A 228 2.03 28.94 -6.84
N LEU A 229 1.30 29.13 -5.73
CA LEU A 229 1.67 30.08 -4.68
C LEU A 229 2.99 29.72 -4.01
N ALA A 230 3.27 28.43 -3.77
CA ALA A 230 4.53 28.02 -3.18
C ALA A 230 5.73 28.29 -4.10
N ALA A 231 5.57 28.10 -5.41
CA ALA A 231 6.63 28.41 -6.38
C ALA A 231 6.88 29.92 -6.48
N ALA A 232 5.82 30.74 -6.44
CA ALA A 232 5.94 32.20 -6.43
C ALA A 232 6.66 32.72 -5.17
N ARG A 233 6.50 32.02 -4.04
CA ARG A 233 7.10 32.37 -2.74
C ARG A 233 8.45 31.69 -2.47
N GLY A 234 8.88 30.76 -3.32
CA GLY A 234 10.12 29.99 -3.10
C GLY A 234 10.03 28.94 -1.97
N ILE A 235 8.84 28.55 -1.51
CA ILE A 235 8.64 27.63 -0.36
C ILE A 235 8.17 26.23 -0.76
N ALA A 236 8.39 25.81 -2.02
CA ALA A 236 7.88 24.53 -2.51
C ALA A 236 8.50 23.33 -1.77
N ASP A 237 9.79 23.39 -1.43
CA ASP A 237 10.51 22.33 -0.71
C ASP A 237 10.11 22.20 0.77
N GLU A 238 9.59 23.27 1.37
CA GLU A 238 9.10 23.27 2.75
C GLU A 238 7.71 22.62 2.89
N LEU A 239 7.01 22.44 1.77
CA LEU A 239 5.65 21.92 1.73
C LEU A 239 5.59 20.50 1.15
N PRO A 240 4.72 19.63 1.68
CA PRO A 240 3.68 19.93 2.67
C PRO A 240 4.14 19.72 4.11
N VAL A 241 3.58 20.51 5.04
CA VAL A 241 3.70 20.27 6.48
C VAL A 241 3.02 18.95 6.83
N LYS A 242 3.64 18.15 7.70
CA LYS A 242 3.09 16.90 8.25
C LYS A 242 3.15 16.96 9.77
N ARG A 243 2.20 16.31 10.44
CA ARG A 243 2.29 16.12 11.89
C ARG A 243 3.50 15.26 12.26
N ALA A 244 4.07 15.54 13.43
CA ALA A 244 5.08 14.68 14.02
C ALA A 244 4.52 13.27 14.20
N ARG A 245 5.33 12.26 13.88
CA ARG A 245 4.95 10.85 14.07
C ARG A 245 5.51 10.36 15.40
N PRO A 246 4.76 9.55 16.16
CA PRO A 246 5.30 8.86 17.32
C PRO A 246 6.51 8.00 16.95
N ALA A 247 7.36 7.72 17.95
CA ALA A 247 8.44 6.77 17.79
C ALA A 247 7.88 5.39 17.41
N VAL A 248 8.55 4.72 16.48
CA VAL A 248 8.16 3.38 16.05
C VAL A 248 8.57 2.38 17.14
N PRO A 249 7.66 1.57 17.69
CA PRO A 249 7.99 0.64 18.76
C PRO A 249 8.96 -0.43 18.28
N HIS A 250 9.92 -0.79 19.15
CA HIS A 250 10.85 -1.89 18.94
C HIS A 250 10.34 -3.14 19.65
N VAL A 251 10.13 -4.20 18.89
CA VAL A 251 9.56 -5.47 19.33
C VAL A 251 10.58 -6.57 19.13
N ARG A 252 10.72 -7.46 20.11
CA ARG A 252 11.55 -8.66 20.02
C ARG A 252 10.66 -9.87 19.80
N ALA A 253 11.11 -10.79 18.95
CA ALA A 253 10.42 -12.05 18.70
C ALA A 253 11.42 -13.21 18.65
N ALA A 254 10.93 -14.41 18.93
CA ALA A 254 11.68 -15.65 18.79
C ALA A 254 10.97 -16.56 17.78
N ALA A 255 11.73 -17.16 16.87
CA ALA A 255 11.27 -18.13 15.89
C ALA A 255 11.90 -19.51 16.17
N ALA A 256 11.10 -20.57 16.12
CA ALA A 256 11.55 -21.94 16.27
C ALA A 256 11.79 -22.57 14.90
N ALA A 257 13.05 -22.87 14.57
CA ALA A 257 13.40 -23.73 13.46
C ALA A 257 13.32 -25.19 13.93
N ILE A 258 12.09 -25.72 13.97
CA ILE A 258 11.82 -27.09 14.43
C ILE A 258 12.11 -28.03 13.28
N GLU A 259 13.13 -28.86 13.45
CA GLU A 259 13.62 -29.79 12.43
C GLU A 259 13.33 -31.25 12.82
N CYS A 260 12.94 -32.05 11.82
CA CYS A 260 12.73 -33.48 11.91
C CYS A 260 12.97 -34.11 10.52
N ASP A 261 13.94 -35.01 10.43
CA ASP A 261 14.36 -35.69 9.19
C ASP A 261 14.63 -34.72 8.02
N GLY A 262 15.37 -33.63 8.27
CA GLY A 262 15.69 -32.63 7.25
C GLY A 262 14.50 -31.80 6.77
N ARG A 263 13.35 -31.91 7.43
CA ARG A 263 12.15 -31.11 7.18
C ARG A 263 11.92 -30.15 8.34
N TYR A 264 11.40 -28.97 8.03
CA TYR A 264 11.06 -27.96 9.03
C TYR A 264 9.55 -27.76 9.13
N LEU A 265 9.07 -27.50 10.35
CA LEU A 265 7.67 -27.13 10.60
C LEU A 265 7.43 -25.68 10.20
N LEU A 266 6.54 -25.48 9.22
CA LEU A 266 6.01 -24.19 8.81
C LEU A 266 4.55 -24.12 9.27
N VAL A 267 4.13 -22.94 9.71
CA VAL A 267 2.78 -22.68 10.18
C VAL A 267 2.15 -21.53 9.43
N ARG A 268 0.86 -21.64 9.14
CA ARG A 268 0.08 -20.56 8.55
C ARG A 268 -0.37 -19.61 9.64
N ARG A 269 -0.14 -18.31 9.45
CA ARG A 269 -0.63 -17.25 10.33
C ARG A 269 -2.16 -17.22 10.34
N PRO A 270 -2.80 -16.81 11.46
CA PRO A 270 -4.24 -16.61 11.52
C PRO A 270 -4.79 -15.74 10.38
N GLN A 271 -6.08 -15.87 10.08
CA GLN A 271 -6.74 -15.07 9.03
C GLN A 271 -6.96 -13.59 9.44
N ARG A 272 -6.49 -13.15 10.61
CA ARG A 272 -6.58 -11.75 11.07
C ARG A 272 -5.25 -11.32 11.67
N GLY A 273 -5.00 -10.01 11.69
CA GLY A 273 -3.76 -9.44 12.23
C GLY A 273 -2.61 -9.35 11.22
N LEU A 274 -1.40 -9.17 11.75
CA LEU A 274 -0.19 -8.91 10.98
C LEU A 274 0.18 -10.12 10.11
N LEU A 275 0.39 -9.87 8.80
CA LEU A 275 0.79 -10.89 7.81
C LEU A 275 -0.19 -12.07 7.73
N ALA A 276 -1.47 -11.80 7.98
CA ALA A 276 -2.52 -12.81 8.05
C ALA A 276 -2.59 -13.73 6.82
N GLY A 277 -2.67 -15.04 7.08
CA GLY A 277 -2.74 -16.09 6.06
C GLY A 277 -1.43 -16.46 5.36
N LEU A 278 -0.31 -15.79 5.66
CA LEU A 278 1.03 -16.16 5.17
C LEU A 278 1.66 -17.27 6.02
N TRP A 279 2.63 -17.97 5.44
CA TRP A 279 3.41 -18.99 6.12
C TRP A 279 4.66 -18.43 6.77
N GLN A 280 5.03 -19.02 7.90
CA GLN A 280 6.18 -18.64 8.71
C GLN A 280 6.74 -19.84 9.47
N LEU A 281 7.93 -19.69 10.04
CA LEU A 281 8.35 -20.51 11.18
C LEU A 281 7.47 -20.18 12.40
N PRO A 282 7.20 -21.13 13.31
CA PRO A 282 6.57 -20.84 14.59
C PRO A 282 7.26 -19.68 15.29
N THR A 283 6.57 -18.54 15.42
CA THR A 283 7.18 -17.28 15.87
C THR A 283 6.27 -16.59 16.87
N VAL A 284 6.84 -16.12 17.97
CA VAL A 284 6.13 -15.41 19.04
C VAL A 284 6.92 -14.17 19.47
N GLU A 285 6.21 -13.09 19.81
CA GLU A 285 6.83 -11.92 20.45
C GLU A 285 7.29 -12.30 21.86
N VAL A 286 8.48 -11.86 22.26
CA VAL A 286 9.11 -12.31 23.51
C VAL A 286 9.76 -11.19 24.31
N ASN A 287 9.86 -11.42 25.61
CA ASN A 287 10.77 -10.68 26.48
C ASN A 287 12.18 -11.31 26.40
N GLN A 288 13.22 -10.47 26.29
CA GLN A 288 14.62 -10.94 26.07
C GLN A 288 15.10 -11.95 27.11
N ARG A 289 14.73 -11.79 28.38
CA ARG A 289 15.15 -12.69 29.47
C ARG A 289 14.42 -14.04 29.46
N ALA A 290 13.35 -14.19 28.68
CA ALA A 290 12.47 -15.36 28.69
C ALA A 290 12.23 -15.99 27.31
N ALA A 291 12.97 -15.59 26.28
CA ALA A 291 12.73 -15.96 24.88
C ALA A 291 12.57 -17.47 24.65
N ALA A 292 13.49 -18.30 25.17
CA ALA A 292 13.42 -19.75 24.98
C ALA A 292 12.20 -20.39 25.68
N ARG A 293 11.84 -19.90 26.87
CA ARG A 293 10.68 -20.38 27.64
C ARG A 293 9.37 -20.01 26.94
N GLU A 294 9.24 -18.74 26.54
CA GLU A 294 8.05 -18.22 25.86
C GLU A 294 7.87 -18.87 24.48
N LEU A 295 8.96 -19.11 23.74
CA LEU A 295 8.93 -19.84 22.47
C LEU A 295 8.44 -21.29 22.65
N ARG A 296 8.99 -22.01 23.64
CA ARG A 296 8.56 -23.38 23.96
C ARG A 296 7.07 -23.42 24.32
N GLU A 297 6.63 -22.49 25.15
CA GLU A 297 5.23 -22.41 25.58
C GLU A 297 4.29 -22.08 24.42
N HIS A 298 4.69 -21.18 23.53
CA HIS A 298 3.93 -20.86 22.33
C HIS A 298 3.76 -22.09 21.43
N VAL A 299 4.85 -22.80 21.14
CA VAL A 299 4.81 -23.99 20.29
C VAL A 299 3.97 -25.10 20.93
N ARG A 300 4.07 -25.28 22.25
CA ARG A 300 3.25 -26.24 23.00
C ARG A 300 1.76 -25.89 22.96
N SER A 301 1.40 -24.67 23.36
CA SER A 301 0.00 -24.26 23.52
C SER A 301 -0.73 -24.03 22.20
N ARG A 302 -0.05 -23.51 21.17
CA ARG A 302 -0.67 -23.17 19.88
C ARG A 302 -0.59 -24.25 18.84
N LEU A 303 0.46 -25.07 18.88
CA LEU A 303 0.73 -26.05 17.83
C LEU A 303 0.70 -27.49 18.35
N ALA A 304 0.56 -27.70 19.66
CA ALA A 304 0.60 -29.01 20.31
C ALA A 304 1.90 -29.79 20.07
N TYR A 305 3.02 -29.08 19.85
CA TYR A 305 4.35 -29.69 19.72
C TYR A 305 5.19 -29.48 20.98
N GLN A 306 5.90 -30.54 21.40
CA GLN A 306 6.92 -30.42 22.43
C GLN A 306 8.29 -30.28 21.77
N ILE A 307 9.00 -29.20 22.13
CA ILE A 307 10.30 -28.89 21.55
C ILE A 307 11.38 -28.65 22.60
N ARG A 308 12.60 -29.06 22.27
CA ARG A 308 13.81 -28.63 22.95
C ARG A 308 14.42 -27.47 22.15
N VAL A 309 14.41 -26.28 22.74
CA VAL A 309 15.05 -25.09 22.17
C VAL A 309 16.56 -25.24 22.34
N GLY A 310 17.28 -25.24 21.22
CA GLY A 310 18.73 -25.34 21.12
C GLY A 310 19.38 -23.98 20.87
N PRO A 311 20.57 -23.95 20.21
CA PRO A 311 21.34 -22.72 20.03
C PRO A 311 20.63 -21.70 19.12
N LEU A 312 20.97 -20.43 19.33
CA LEU A 312 20.62 -19.33 18.43
C LEU A 312 21.33 -19.52 17.09
N VAL A 313 20.57 -19.47 16.01
CA VAL A 313 21.07 -19.55 14.62
C VAL A 313 21.42 -18.15 14.11
N ALA A 314 20.48 -17.21 14.23
CA ALA A 314 20.64 -15.84 13.76
C ALA A 314 19.66 -14.89 14.44
N THR A 315 19.93 -13.59 14.39
CA THR A 315 18.96 -12.54 14.72
C THR A 315 18.74 -11.65 13.49
N ILE A 316 17.51 -11.58 13.01
CA ILE A 316 17.13 -10.79 11.84
C ILE A 316 16.36 -9.55 12.28
N ARG A 317 16.90 -8.38 11.92
CA ARG A 317 16.21 -7.10 12.06
C ARG A 317 15.32 -6.81 10.84
N HIS A 318 14.06 -6.45 11.08
CA HIS A 318 13.09 -6.17 10.02
C HIS A 318 12.20 -4.98 10.37
N GLN A 319 12.18 -3.97 9.50
CA GLN A 319 11.37 -2.76 9.65
C GLN A 319 10.01 -2.92 8.97
N PHE A 320 8.93 -2.79 9.75
CA PHE A 320 7.59 -2.50 9.24
C PHE A 320 7.29 -1.00 9.40
N THR A 321 6.27 -0.49 8.72
CA THR A 321 5.90 0.93 8.84
C THR A 321 5.43 1.36 10.23
N HIS A 322 4.98 0.42 11.07
CA HIS A 322 4.40 0.68 12.40
C HIS A 322 5.17 0.01 13.54
N ARG A 323 6.26 -0.72 13.27
CA ARG A 323 7.12 -1.37 14.27
C ARG A 323 8.46 -1.82 13.67
N LEU A 324 9.49 -1.88 14.51
CA LEU A 324 10.76 -2.53 14.20
C LEU A 324 10.79 -3.88 14.92
N LEU A 325 11.07 -4.97 14.21
CA LEU A 325 11.22 -6.31 14.79
C LEU A 325 12.67 -6.74 14.79
N ASP A 326 13.15 -7.27 15.92
CA ASP A 326 14.33 -8.13 15.99
C ASP A 326 13.86 -9.57 16.26
N VAL A 327 14.10 -10.48 15.32
CA VAL A 327 13.65 -11.87 15.39
C VAL A 327 14.83 -12.81 15.54
N SER A 328 14.92 -13.46 16.69
CA SER A 328 15.93 -14.47 16.98
C SER A 328 15.45 -15.87 16.59
N VAL A 329 16.19 -16.54 15.71
CA VAL A 329 15.88 -17.88 15.22
C VAL A 329 16.65 -18.90 16.03
N TYR A 330 15.96 -19.84 16.67
CA TYR A 330 16.58 -20.92 17.44
C TYR A 330 16.41 -22.25 16.73
N ARG A 331 17.46 -23.06 16.70
CA ARG A 331 17.34 -24.46 16.27
C ARG A 331 16.53 -25.21 17.32
N CYS A 332 15.55 -25.99 16.93
CA CYS A 332 14.69 -26.73 17.84
C CYS A 332 14.55 -28.18 17.38
N VAL A 333 14.59 -29.11 18.32
CA VAL A 333 14.34 -30.53 18.05
C VAL A 333 12.96 -30.86 18.56
N CYS A 334 12.16 -31.55 17.75
CA CYS A 334 10.86 -32.04 18.14
C CYS A 334 11.01 -33.36 18.91
N ALA A 335 10.38 -33.49 20.07
CA ALA A 335 10.41 -34.74 20.82
C ALA A 335 9.48 -35.80 20.21
N HIS A 336 8.34 -35.39 19.67
CA HIS A 336 7.33 -36.25 19.02
C HIS A 336 6.58 -35.44 17.95
N ALA A 337 6.58 -35.90 16.70
CA ALA A 337 5.84 -35.26 15.60
C ALA A 337 4.46 -35.91 15.46
N THR A 338 3.44 -35.38 16.14
CA THR A 338 2.14 -36.07 16.24
C THR A 338 0.94 -35.29 15.71
N HIS A 339 1.11 -34.17 14.99
CA HIS A 339 -0.07 -33.43 14.52
C HIS A 339 0.06 -32.76 13.14
N HIS A 340 -0.63 -33.33 12.15
CA HIS A 340 -0.88 -32.68 10.87
C HIS A 340 -2.16 -31.83 10.97
N SER A 341 -2.08 -30.54 10.66
CA SER A 341 -3.26 -29.70 10.46
C SER A 341 -3.17 -28.99 9.11
N VAL A 342 -4.30 -28.47 8.62
CA VAL A 342 -4.34 -27.67 7.38
C VAL A 342 -3.48 -26.39 7.44
N ASP A 343 -3.10 -25.98 8.65
CA ASP A 343 -2.29 -24.79 8.93
C ASP A 343 -0.86 -25.13 9.35
N THR A 344 -0.45 -26.41 9.30
CA THR A 344 0.93 -26.84 9.50
C THR A 344 1.45 -27.63 8.31
N ARG A 345 2.73 -27.45 7.96
CA ARG A 345 3.40 -28.22 6.90
C ARG A 345 4.83 -28.51 7.29
N TRP A 346 5.23 -29.77 7.15
CA TRP A 346 6.63 -30.18 7.20
C TRP A 346 7.21 -30.13 5.79
N LEU A 347 8.19 -29.26 5.55
CA LEU A 347 8.81 -29.09 4.23
C LEU A 347 10.32 -29.09 4.33
N THR A 348 10.98 -29.63 3.30
CA THR A 348 12.40 -29.37 3.10
C THR A 348 12.60 -27.90 2.71
N PRO A 349 13.77 -27.30 3.00
CA PRO A 349 14.01 -25.89 2.68
C PRO A 349 13.83 -25.55 1.19
N ALA A 350 14.19 -26.47 0.30
CA ALA A 350 13.99 -26.34 -1.14
C ALA A 350 12.51 -26.10 -1.54
N ARG A 351 11.55 -26.57 -0.73
CA ARG A 351 10.11 -26.43 -0.99
C ARG A 351 9.49 -25.21 -0.35
N PHE A 352 10.21 -24.43 0.47
CA PHE A 352 9.68 -23.20 1.06
C PHE A 352 9.21 -22.20 0.00
N GLY A 353 9.86 -22.18 -1.17
CA GLY A 353 9.47 -21.37 -2.32
C GLY A 353 8.02 -21.55 -2.74
N SER A 354 7.40 -22.72 -2.48
CA SER A 354 6.02 -23.01 -2.86
C SER A 354 4.95 -22.30 -2.02
N LEU A 355 5.29 -21.83 -0.82
CA LEU A 355 4.36 -21.19 0.11
C LEU A 355 4.46 -19.66 0.03
N PRO A 356 3.35 -18.91 0.16
CA PRO A 356 3.41 -17.46 0.30
C PRO A 356 3.96 -17.08 1.67
N MET A 357 5.09 -16.39 1.70
CA MET A 357 5.79 -15.96 2.92
C MET A 357 6.01 -14.45 2.89
N SER A 358 6.17 -13.82 4.06
CA SER A 358 6.60 -12.42 4.08
C SER A 358 8.09 -12.30 3.75
N VAL A 359 8.56 -11.09 3.43
CA VAL A 359 10.00 -10.84 3.25
C VAL A 359 10.78 -11.18 4.52
N LEU A 360 10.21 -10.93 5.70
CA LEU A 360 10.80 -11.36 6.98
C LEU A 360 10.93 -12.88 7.02
N ASP A 361 9.85 -13.61 6.76
CA ASP A 361 9.84 -15.07 6.87
C ASP A 361 10.76 -15.72 5.82
N ARG A 362 10.92 -15.11 4.64
CA ARG A 362 11.93 -15.52 3.65
C ARG A 362 13.36 -15.36 4.17
N LYS A 363 13.67 -14.26 4.86
CA LYS A 363 14.99 -14.05 5.50
C LYS A 363 15.23 -15.08 6.60
N LEU A 364 14.23 -15.35 7.45
CA LEU A 364 14.35 -16.35 8.51
C LEU A 364 14.58 -17.76 7.95
N ALA A 365 13.84 -18.10 6.90
CA ALA A 365 13.96 -19.39 6.22
C ALA A 365 15.31 -19.59 5.52
N ALA A 366 15.90 -18.52 4.99
CA ALA A 366 17.22 -18.54 4.37
C ALA A 366 18.36 -18.82 5.39
N CYS A 367 18.14 -18.59 6.69
CA CYS A 367 19.10 -18.94 7.73
C CYS A 367 19.18 -20.46 8.02
N LEU A 368 18.31 -21.26 7.39
CA LEU A 368 18.22 -22.71 7.62
C LEU A 368 18.86 -23.54 6.50
N VAL A 369 19.37 -22.88 5.46
CA VAL A 369 19.96 -23.49 4.26
C VAL A 369 21.46 -23.26 4.26
#